data_AF-A0A3D3VZN9-F1
#
_entry.id   AF-A0A3D3VZN9-F1
#
_cell.length_a   1.000
_cell.length_b   1.000
_cell.length_c   1.000
_cell.angle_alpha   90.00
_cell.angle_beta   90.00
_cell.angle_gamma   90.00
#
_symmetry.space_group_name_H-M   'P 1'
#
loop_
_entity.id
_entity.type
_entity.pdbx_description
1 polymer ?
#
loop_
_entity_poly.entity_id
_entity_poly.type
_entity_poly.pdbx_seq_one_letter_code
_entity_poly.pdbx_strand_id
1 'polypeptide(L)'
;WQNHGHWAMALLAGTALTCAMLGRPMTAAGFALPCGLLLLKQVLKPQTPEQRVTATIAIGSMAIPLLLGFCVLMIMNLSITGNWRTSAYQYYTDTWTPRHRYGFDNARRSADPRSVLAKYDAWATNLTPAGAIVNVQNRLTASAQWTLGIPALLLLIPAALPLCMTSGIAAARLRLLLASLLCLHLVHIPYWYDGILHWHYVFETAPLLLMLAAAGLQSVRQILESACSRRSARTWCLLLLVASLLPAWIDAEFLWGPSRISLAVSEQTYSKVRIAAFQEMAAKVAARGPCILMVDETDSDQQLSYIINAPNYEAPALICRLPQTPDGLRQLASAFPNRRLYVVELPDLQVRPVQTP
;
A
#
# COMPACT_ATOMS: atom_id res chain seq x y z
N TRP A 1 27.84 17.84 7.25
CA TRP A 1 27.46 18.92 8.17
C TRP A 1 28.54 20.02 8.28
N GLN A 2 29.63 19.98 7.50
CA GLN A 2 30.76 20.93 7.64
C GLN A 2 30.81 22.07 6.61
N ASN A 3 29.89 22.15 5.64
CA ASN A 3 29.87 23.24 4.65
C ASN A 3 28.63 24.13 4.84
N HIS A 4 28.81 25.43 4.65
CA HIS A 4 27.76 26.45 4.73
C HIS A 4 26.67 26.21 3.64
N GLY A 5 25.39 26.46 3.95
CA GLY A 5 24.29 26.39 2.97
C GLY A 5 23.32 25.20 3.07
N HIS A 6 23.40 24.36 4.10
CA HIS A 6 22.58 23.14 4.21
C HIS A 6 21.29 23.27 5.05
N TRP A 7 21.01 24.43 5.66
CA TRP A 7 19.82 24.60 6.50
C TRP A 7 18.52 24.52 5.69
N ALA A 8 18.51 25.05 4.46
CA ALA A 8 17.34 24.96 3.57
C ALA A 8 17.04 23.50 3.18
N MET A 9 18.07 22.69 2.96
CA MET A 9 17.91 21.26 2.69
C MET A 9 17.47 20.48 3.92
N ALA A 10 17.95 20.84 5.11
CA ALA A 10 17.49 20.26 6.37
C ALA A 10 16.02 20.63 6.65
N LEU A 11 15.62 21.87 6.37
CA LEU A 11 14.24 22.34 6.45
C LEU A 11 13.36 21.57 5.47
N LEU A 12 13.75 21.47 4.20
CA LEU A 12 13.02 20.70 3.19
C LEU A 12 12.89 19.23 3.58
N ALA A 13 13.96 18.61 4.08
CA ALA A 13 13.93 17.23 4.57
C ALA A 13 13.00 17.08 5.78
N GLY A 14 13.03 18.02 6.73
CA GLY A 14 12.14 18.06 7.88
C GLY A 14 10.68 18.18 7.47
N THR A 15 10.36 19.10 6.55
CA THR A 15 9.01 19.28 6.00
C THR A 15 8.54 18.05 5.25
N ALA A 16 9.37 17.48 4.36
CA ALA A 16 9.02 16.27 3.63
C ALA A 16 8.77 15.08 4.57
N LEU A 17 9.62 14.90 5.59
CA LEU A 17 9.45 13.86 6.60
C LEU A 17 8.20 14.10 7.45
N THR A 18 7.86 15.36 7.73
CA THR A 18 6.62 15.74 8.42
C THR A 18 5.40 15.36 7.60
N CYS A 19 5.36 15.73 6.32
CA CYS A 19 4.27 15.35 5.41
C CYS A 19 4.13 13.82 5.33
N ALA A 20 5.25 13.09 5.22
CA ALA A 20 5.24 11.64 5.24
C ALA A 20 4.71 11.08 6.57
N MET A 21 5.11 11.66 7.70
CA MET A 21 4.66 11.27 9.04
C MET A 21 3.15 11.48 9.24
N LEU A 22 2.60 12.58 8.72
CA LEU A 22 1.16 12.86 8.80
C LEU A 22 0.32 11.83 8.03
N GLY A 23 0.83 11.29 6.92
CA GLY A 23 0.14 10.25 6.15
C GLY A 23 0.42 8.81 6.64
N ARG A 24 1.70 8.49 6.89
CA ARG A 24 2.18 7.14 7.26
C ARG A 24 3.29 7.25 8.32
N PRO A 25 2.93 7.42 9.61
CA PRO A 25 3.90 7.72 10.67
C PRO A 25 4.95 6.62 10.86
N MET A 26 4.56 5.35 10.75
CA MET A 26 5.49 4.23 10.91
C MET A 26 6.51 4.15 9.76
N THR A 27 6.06 4.35 8.51
CA THR A 27 6.92 4.42 7.33
C THR A 27 7.93 5.56 7.45
N ALA A 28 7.48 6.75 7.85
CA ALA A 28 8.33 7.92 8.08
C ALA A 28 9.38 7.64 9.16
N ALA A 29 8.97 7.05 10.29
CA ALA A 29 9.88 6.69 11.38
C ALA A 29 10.92 5.64 10.94
N GLY A 30 10.50 4.56 10.28
CA GLY A 30 11.40 3.51 9.78
C GLY A 30 12.40 4.03 8.74
N PHE A 31 11.96 4.90 7.83
CA PHE A 31 12.84 5.53 6.86
C PHE A 31 13.89 6.43 7.52
N ALA A 32 13.48 7.28 8.47
CA ALA A 32 14.33 8.31 9.04
C ALA A 32 15.21 7.83 10.20
N LEU A 33 14.89 6.70 10.84
CA LEU A 33 15.58 6.24 12.06
C LEU A 33 17.11 6.17 11.92
N PRO A 34 17.70 5.56 10.86
CA PRO A 34 19.16 5.49 10.74
C PRO A 34 19.82 6.87 10.62
N CYS A 35 19.18 7.79 9.88
CA CYS A 35 19.63 9.17 9.76
C CYS A 35 19.54 9.92 11.10
N GLY A 36 18.45 9.72 11.85
CA GLY A 36 18.26 10.28 13.19
C GLY A 36 19.29 9.78 14.20
N LEU A 37 19.59 8.48 14.21
CA LEU A 37 20.62 7.90 15.07
C LEU A 37 22.02 8.43 14.73
N LEU A 38 22.33 8.58 13.44
CA LEU A 38 23.60 9.18 13.01
C LEU A 38 23.70 10.65 13.44
N LEU A 39 22.61 11.41 13.32
CA LEU A 39 22.53 12.80 13.75
C LEU A 39 22.75 12.91 15.25
N LEU A 40 22.05 12.10 16.05
CA LEU A 40 22.24 12.04 17.51
C LEU A 40 23.70 11.74 17.87
N LYS A 41 24.31 10.74 17.23
CA LYS A 41 25.73 10.42 17.41
C LYS A 41 26.65 11.59 17.09
N GLN A 42 26.33 12.40 16.07
CA GLN A 42 27.13 13.59 15.71
C GLN A 42 26.99 14.72 16.73
N VAL A 43 25.80 14.92 17.29
CA VAL A 43 25.53 15.91 18.34
C VAL A 43 26.26 15.58 19.64
N LEU A 44 26.36 14.29 19.97
CA LEU A 44 27.05 13.82 21.19
C LEU A 44 28.58 13.90 21.11
N LYS A 45 29.16 14.14 19.93
CA LYS A 45 30.62 14.29 19.80
C LYS A 45 31.07 15.66 20.29
N PRO A 46 32.30 15.78 20.82
CA PRO A 46 32.90 17.08 21.10
C PRO A 46 32.93 17.93 19.82
N GLN A 47 32.39 19.14 19.90
CA GLN A 47 32.27 20.08 18.79
C GLN A 47 32.87 21.43 19.16
N THR A 48 33.52 22.08 18.20
CA THR A 48 33.94 23.48 18.31
C THR A 48 32.71 24.41 18.37
N PRO A 49 32.82 25.64 18.89
CA PRO A 49 31.69 26.58 18.96
C PRO A 49 31.00 26.81 17.61
N GLU A 50 31.77 26.96 16.53
CA GLU A 50 31.24 27.14 15.17
C GLU A 50 30.49 25.91 14.65
N GLN A 51 31.01 24.71 14.94
CA GLN A 51 30.35 23.45 14.60
C GLN A 51 29.03 23.29 15.36
N ARG A 52 28.99 23.72 16.63
CA ARG A 52 27.75 23.70 17.43
C ARG A 52 26.70 24.60 16.83
N VAL A 53 27.03 25.85 16.49
CA VAL A 53 26.06 26.78 15.86
C VAL A 53 25.50 26.20 14.56
N THR A 54 26.37 25.68 13.70
CA THR A 54 25.96 25.08 12.43
C THR A 54 25.07 23.84 12.63
N ALA A 55 25.44 22.98 13.58
CA ALA A 55 24.65 21.80 13.93
C ALA A 55 23.28 22.20 14.50
N THR A 56 23.23 23.15 15.44
CA THR A 56 21.98 23.66 16.03
C THR A 56 21.05 24.23 14.97
N ILE A 57 21.55 25.04 14.02
CA ILE A 57 20.72 25.59 12.94
C ILE A 57 20.13 24.47 12.09
N ALA A 58 20.93 23.50 11.66
CA ALA A 58 20.45 22.43 10.78
C ALA A 58 19.54 21.42 11.52
N ILE A 59 19.80 21.13 12.81
CA ILE A 59 18.89 20.35 13.66
C ILE A 59 17.58 21.09 13.86
N GLY A 60 17.63 22.38 14.22
CA GLY A 60 16.45 23.21 14.38
C GLY A 60 15.62 23.26 13.10
N SER A 61 16.29 23.45 11.95
CA SER A 61 15.64 23.46 10.64
C SER A 61 14.89 22.17 10.33
N MET A 62 15.43 21.00 10.72
CA MET A 62 14.77 19.71 10.52
C MET A 62 13.71 19.41 11.61
N ALA A 63 13.97 19.81 12.86
CA ALA A 63 13.12 19.51 14.01
C ALA A 63 11.86 20.37 14.07
N ILE A 64 11.94 21.66 13.69
CA ILE A 64 10.78 22.58 13.74
C ILE A 64 9.60 22.04 12.92
N PRO A 65 9.74 21.65 11.63
CA PRO A 65 8.63 21.06 10.89
C PRO A 65 8.06 19.81 11.57
N LEU A 66 8.92 18.93 12.10
CA LEU A 66 8.49 17.69 12.76
C LEU A 66 7.65 17.99 14.00
N LEU A 67 8.09 18.94 14.83
CA LEU A 67 7.34 19.38 16.01
C LEU A 67 5.98 19.97 15.62
N LEU A 68 5.93 20.80 14.57
CA LEU A 68 4.67 21.32 14.04
C LEU A 68 3.75 20.20 13.55
N GLY A 69 4.28 19.18 12.88
CA GLY A 69 3.53 18.00 12.49
C GLY A 69 2.95 17.22 13.68
N PHE A 70 3.74 17.02 14.73
CA PHE A 70 3.24 16.42 15.97
C PHE A 70 2.14 17.25 16.62
N CYS A 71 2.26 18.58 16.62
CA CYS A 71 1.19 19.47 17.08
C CYS A 71 -0.09 19.30 16.25
N VAL A 72 0.01 19.22 14.92
CA VAL A 72 -1.13 18.95 14.03
C VAL A 72 -1.78 17.60 14.38
N LEU A 73 -1.00 16.52 14.55
CA LEU A 73 -1.52 15.22 14.96
C LEU A 73 -2.20 15.27 16.33
N MET A 74 -1.61 15.98 17.30
CA MET A 74 -2.19 16.17 18.62
C MET A 74 -3.56 16.84 18.55
N ILE A 75 -3.66 17.94 17.78
CA ILE A 75 -4.90 18.70 17.60
C ILE A 75 -5.94 17.82 16.90
N MET A 76 -5.57 17.13 15.83
CA MET A 76 -6.45 16.20 15.11
C MET A 76 -6.97 15.08 16.03
N ASN A 77 -6.08 14.46 16.81
CA ASN A 77 -6.44 13.42 17.77
C ASN A 77 -7.38 13.94 18.85
N LEU A 78 -7.11 15.13 19.39
CA LEU A 78 -7.98 15.77 20.37
C LEU A 78 -9.36 16.07 19.78
N SER A 79 -9.42 16.59 18.55
CA SER A 79 -10.69 16.92 17.89
C SER A 79 -11.54 15.70 17.54
N ILE A 80 -10.91 14.58 17.19
CA ILE A 80 -11.63 13.36 16.77
C ILE A 80 -12.01 12.49 17.98
N THR A 81 -11.10 12.35 18.94
CA THR A 81 -11.23 11.35 20.01
C THR A 81 -11.53 11.95 21.38
N GLY A 82 -11.43 13.28 21.53
CA GLY A 82 -11.45 13.96 22.82
C GLY A 82 -10.16 13.79 23.64
N ASN A 83 -9.16 13.06 23.13
CA ASN A 83 -7.89 12.81 23.81
C ASN A 83 -6.69 12.95 22.86
N TRP A 84 -5.78 13.87 23.15
CA TRP A 84 -4.60 14.12 22.33
C TRP A 84 -3.60 12.94 22.27
N ARG A 85 -3.67 12.00 23.22
CA ARG A 85 -2.84 10.78 23.27
C ARG A 85 -3.41 9.61 22.46
N THR A 86 -4.71 9.61 22.21
CA THR A 86 -5.36 8.52 21.47
C THR A 86 -5.35 8.89 20.00
N SER A 87 -4.59 8.14 19.19
CA SER A 87 -4.58 8.42 17.75
C SER A 87 -5.97 8.23 17.13
N ALA A 88 -6.35 9.06 16.17
CA ALA A 88 -7.62 8.91 15.45
C ALA A 88 -7.74 7.50 14.84
N TYR A 89 -6.62 6.97 14.33
CA TYR A 89 -6.51 5.56 13.96
C TYR A 89 -6.88 4.69 15.15
N GLN A 90 -6.13 4.70 16.26
CA GLN A 90 -6.42 3.91 17.47
C GLN A 90 -7.89 4.00 17.92
N TYR A 91 -8.47 5.19 17.97
CA TYR A 91 -9.86 5.37 18.41
C TYR A 91 -10.87 4.74 17.45
N TYR A 92 -10.75 5.03 16.15
CA TYR A 92 -11.59 4.42 15.12
C TYR A 92 -11.52 2.90 15.21
N THR A 93 -10.30 2.45 15.37
CA THR A 93 -9.95 1.07 15.36
C THR A 93 -10.44 0.37 16.65
N ASP A 94 -10.36 1.00 17.82
CA ASP A 94 -10.87 0.50 19.11
C ASP A 94 -12.40 0.47 19.17
N THR A 95 -13.06 1.35 18.42
CA THR A 95 -14.51 1.57 18.51
C THR A 95 -15.30 0.83 17.42
N TRP A 96 -14.83 0.87 16.17
CA TRP A 96 -15.64 0.51 15.00
C TRP A 96 -15.13 -0.72 14.24
N THR A 97 -13.99 -1.26 14.64
CA THR A 97 -13.45 -2.46 13.97
C THR A 97 -13.30 -3.62 14.95
N PRO A 98 -13.63 -4.86 14.54
CA PRO A 98 -13.24 -6.05 15.29
C PRO A 98 -11.71 -6.17 15.41
N ARG A 99 -11.20 -7.28 15.94
CA ARG A 99 -9.74 -7.50 16.12
C ARG A 99 -8.90 -7.34 14.83
N HIS A 100 -9.54 -7.11 13.69
CA HIS A 100 -9.00 -6.88 12.36
C HIS A 100 -9.59 -5.61 11.75
N ARG A 101 -8.75 -4.72 11.19
CA ARG A 101 -9.11 -3.32 11.01
C ARG A 101 -8.90 -2.78 9.59
N TYR A 102 -10.00 -2.72 8.83
CA TYR A 102 -10.33 -1.69 7.83
C TYR A 102 -11.88 -1.64 7.71
N GLY A 103 -12.49 -0.45 7.77
CA GLY A 103 -13.83 -0.16 7.26
C GLY A 103 -15.08 -0.58 8.09
N PHE A 104 -15.73 0.44 8.67
CA PHE A 104 -17.13 0.56 9.15
C PHE A 104 -17.65 -0.39 10.25
N ASP A 105 -18.58 0.15 11.05
CA ASP A 105 -19.28 -0.48 12.19
C ASP A 105 -20.19 -1.64 11.73
N ASN A 106 -19.59 -2.74 11.30
CA ASN A 106 -20.34 -3.81 10.65
C ASN A 106 -20.92 -4.84 11.65
N ALA A 107 -20.40 -4.95 12.88
CA ALA A 107 -20.92 -5.88 13.90
C ALA A 107 -20.39 -5.64 15.34
N ARG A 108 -21.25 -5.86 16.35
CA ARG A 108 -20.85 -5.90 17.78
C ARG A 108 -20.11 -7.21 18.14
N ARG A 109 -19.10 -7.14 19.02
CA ARG A 109 -18.43 -8.34 19.58
C ARG A 109 -19.43 -9.22 20.33
N SER A 110 -19.52 -10.49 19.92
CA SER A 110 -20.36 -11.52 20.50
C SER A 110 -19.57 -12.82 20.59
N ALA A 111 -19.81 -13.62 21.61
CA ALA A 111 -19.28 -14.99 21.71
C ALA A 111 -20.04 -15.98 20.80
N ASP A 112 -21.08 -15.54 20.09
CA ASP A 112 -21.82 -16.37 19.13
C ASP A 112 -20.91 -16.71 17.92
N PRO A 113 -20.65 -18.00 17.64
CA PRO A 113 -19.86 -18.43 16.48
C PRO A 113 -20.52 -18.10 15.13
N ARG A 114 -21.79 -17.69 15.11
CA ARG A 114 -22.48 -17.17 13.91
C ARG A 114 -22.22 -15.68 13.69
N SER A 115 -21.56 -15.00 14.63
CA SER A 115 -21.21 -13.60 14.44
C SER A 115 -20.32 -13.42 13.23
N VAL A 116 -20.56 -12.35 12.47
CA VAL A 116 -19.73 -11.96 11.32
C VAL A 116 -18.25 -11.84 11.74
N LEU A 117 -18.01 -11.44 13.00
CA LEU A 117 -16.68 -11.32 13.57
C LEU A 117 -15.98 -12.66 13.80
N ALA A 118 -16.69 -13.70 14.26
CA ALA A 118 -16.10 -15.03 14.42
C ALA A 118 -15.71 -15.64 13.06
N LYS A 119 -16.53 -15.44 12.03
CA LYS A 119 -16.22 -15.86 10.65
C LYS A 119 -15.01 -15.09 10.08
N TYR A 120 -14.96 -13.79 10.32
CA TYR A 120 -13.83 -12.95 9.91
C TYR A 120 -12.54 -13.33 10.63
N ASP A 121 -12.59 -13.53 11.96
CA ASP A 121 -11.44 -13.94 12.76
C ASP A 121 -10.92 -15.33 12.35
N ALA A 122 -11.81 -16.25 11.96
CA ALA A 122 -11.44 -17.55 11.40
C ALA A 122 -10.84 -17.45 9.97
N TRP A 123 -11.25 -16.45 9.19
CA TRP A 123 -10.71 -16.17 7.85
C TRP A 123 -9.30 -15.55 7.90
N ALA A 124 -9.01 -14.75 8.93
CA ALA A 124 -7.74 -14.02 9.07
C ALA A 124 -6.58 -14.91 9.60
N THR A 125 -6.36 -16.07 8.98
CA THR A 125 -5.31 -17.04 9.30
C THR A 125 -3.87 -16.50 9.14
N ASN A 126 -3.72 -15.36 8.45
CA ASN A 126 -2.43 -14.69 8.19
C ASN A 126 -1.84 -13.96 9.42
N LEU A 127 -2.58 -13.86 10.53
CA LEU A 127 -2.14 -13.19 11.76
C LEU A 127 -1.32 -14.08 12.72
N THR A 128 -0.43 -14.92 12.19
CA THR A 128 0.46 -15.77 13.01
C THR A 128 1.91 -15.40 12.77
N PRO A 129 2.84 -15.50 13.75
CA PRO A 129 4.26 -15.23 13.54
C PRO A 129 4.81 -15.86 12.25
N ALA A 130 4.36 -17.06 11.91
CA ALA A 130 4.64 -17.72 10.65
C ALA A 130 4.10 -16.95 9.43
N GLY A 131 2.83 -16.53 9.44
CA GLY A 131 2.23 -15.67 8.42
C GLY A 131 2.96 -14.32 8.24
N ALA A 132 3.39 -13.67 9.32
CA ALA A 132 4.21 -12.45 9.20
C ALA A 132 5.53 -12.69 8.46
N ILE A 133 6.21 -13.81 8.72
CA ILE A 133 7.45 -14.16 8.01
C ILE A 133 7.19 -14.35 6.52
N VAL A 134 6.14 -15.10 6.16
CA VAL A 134 5.73 -15.28 4.75
C VAL A 134 5.44 -13.92 4.11
N ASN A 135 4.74 -13.03 4.80
CA ASN A 135 4.44 -11.69 4.29
C ASN A 135 5.69 -10.81 4.15
N VAL A 136 6.69 -10.96 5.01
CA VAL A 136 8.00 -10.30 4.84
C VAL A 136 8.69 -10.81 3.58
N GLN A 137 8.67 -12.13 3.33
CA GLN A 137 9.23 -12.72 2.12
C GLN A 137 8.49 -12.24 0.86
N ASN A 138 7.16 -12.22 0.90
CA ASN A 138 6.33 -11.70 -0.19
C ASN A 138 6.66 -10.23 -0.46
N ARG A 139 6.76 -9.40 0.58
CA ARG A 139 7.10 -7.98 0.44
C ARG A 139 8.51 -7.73 -0.09
N LEU A 140 9.50 -8.50 0.35
CA LEU A 140 10.87 -8.43 -0.20
C LEU A 140 10.89 -8.78 -1.68
N THR A 141 10.20 -9.87 -2.03
CA THR A 141 10.08 -10.34 -3.42
C THR A 141 9.34 -9.33 -4.27
N ALA A 142 8.20 -8.82 -3.80
CA ALA A 142 7.40 -7.82 -4.48
C ALA A 142 8.18 -6.51 -4.65
N SER A 143 8.88 -6.04 -3.63
CA SER A 143 9.72 -4.82 -3.72
C SER A 143 10.76 -4.95 -4.83
N ALA A 144 11.33 -6.14 -5.00
CA ALA A 144 12.26 -6.40 -6.10
C ALA A 144 11.54 -6.49 -7.46
N GLN A 145 10.43 -7.23 -7.52
CA GLN A 145 9.63 -7.42 -8.75
C GLN A 145 9.11 -6.11 -9.31
N TRP A 146 8.57 -5.23 -8.47
CA TRP A 146 7.89 -4.00 -8.88
C TRP A 146 8.82 -2.79 -9.08
N THR A 147 10.08 -2.85 -8.63
CA THR A 147 11.02 -1.72 -8.76
C THR A 147 11.82 -1.76 -10.06
N LEU A 148 12.66 -2.78 -10.25
CA LEU A 148 13.50 -2.98 -11.45
C LEU A 148 13.52 -4.44 -11.92
N GLY A 149 12.66 -5.28 -11.34
CA GLY A 149 12.72 -6.73 -11.51
C GLY A 149 13.80 -7.38 -10.63
N ILE A 150 13.53 -8.63 -10.24
CA ILE A 150 14.42 -9.44 -9.39
C ILE A 150 15.83 -9.56 -10.00
N PRO A 151 16.02 -9.94 -11.29
CA PRO A 151 17.37 -10.20 -11.82
C PRO A 151 18.28 -8.97 -11.76
N ALA A 152 17.73 -7.80 -12.09
CA ALA A 152 18.50 -6.56 -12.11
C ALA A 152 18.91 -6.11 -10.71
N LEU A 153 18.01 -6.21 -9.73
CA LEU A 153 18.35 -5.87 -8.35
C LEU A 153 19.31 -6.88 -7.71
N LEU A 154 19.17 -8.18 -8.04
CA LEU A 154 20.13 -9.22 -7.62
C LEU A 154 21.53 -8.99 -8.20
N LEU A 155 21.67 -8.32 -9.35
CA LEU A 155 22.97 -7.94 -9.89
C LEU A 155 23.47 -6.61 -9.32
N LEU A 156 22.64 -5.58 -9.36
CA LEU A 156 23.05 -4.20 -9.08
C LEU A 156 23.21 -3.92 -7.59
N ILE A 157 22.38 -4.48 -6.70
CA ILE A 157 22.52 -4.24 -5.26
C ILE A 157 23.85 -4.84 -4.76
N PRO A 158 24.23 -6.10 -5.05
CA PRO A 158 25.54 -6.63 -4.69
C PRO A 158 26.70 -5.84 -5.29
N ALA A 159 26.58 -5.37 -6.55
CA ALA A 159 27.58 -4.53 -7.18
C ALA A 159 27.79 -3.18 -6.47
N ALA A 160 26.79 -2.69 -5.70
CA ALA A 160 26.92 -1.49 -4.89
C ALA A 160 27.64 -1.73 -3.55
N LEU A 161 27.68 -2.97 -3.04
CA LEU A 161 28.23 -3.28 -1.72
C LEU A 161 29.70 -2.88 -1.53
N PRO A 162 30.62 -3.08 -2.50
CA PRO A 162 31.99 -2.61 -2.36
C PRO A 162 32.09 -1.10 -2.12
N LEU A 163 31.23 -0.30 -2.76
CA LEU A 163 31.19 1.16 -2.55
C LEU A 163 30.76 1.52 -1.12
N CYS A 164 29.87 0.73 -0.52
CA CYS A 164 29.44 0.89 0.87
C CYS A 164 30.57 0.63 1.88
N MET A 165 31.57 -0.18 1.53
CA MET A 165 32.68 -0.55 2.42
C MET A 165 33.84 0.46 2.40
N THR A 166 33.90 1.35 1.40
CA THR A 166 34.97 2.35 1.32
C THR A 166 34.88 3.39 2.44
N SER A 167 36.03 4.00 2.78
CA SER A 167 36.08 5.15 3.68
C SER A 167 35.75 6.42 2.91
N GLY A 168 34.61 7.04 3.22
CA GLY A 168 34.22 8.30 2.58
C GLY A 168 32.79 8.71 2.83
N ILE A 169 32.48 9.96 2.47
CA ILE A 169 31.13 10.54 2.60
C ILE A 169 30.13 9.80 1.69
N ALA A 170 30.53 9.46 0.46
CA ALA A 170 29.69 8.72 -0.47
C ALA A 170 29.30 7.34 0.08
N ALA A 171 30.28 6.58 0.59
CA ALA A 171 30.04 5.31 1.24
C ALA A 171 29.16 5.42 2.49
N ALA A 172 29.35 6.47 3.29
CA ALA A 172 28.49 6.75 4.44
C ALA A 172 27.03 6.99 4.02
N ARG A 173 26.80 7.73 2.92
CA ARG A 173 25.46 7.95 2.36
C ARG A 173 24.83 6.65 1.87
N LEU A 174 25.57 5.80 1.15
CA LEU A 174 25.06 4.50 0.69
C LEU A 174 24.73 3.57 1.87
N ARG A 175 25.55 3.56 2.92
CA ARG A 175 25.24 2.82 4.16
C ARG A 175 23.98 3.31 4.84
N LEU A 176 23.71 4.63 4.83
CA LEU A 176 22.45 5.18 5.33
C LEU A 176 21.27 4.74 4.48
N LEU A 177 21.38 4.74 3.15
CA LEU A 177 20.31 4.25 2.26
C LEU A 177 20.00 2.77 2.53
N LEU A 178 21.03 1.94 2.67
CA LEU A 178 20.87 0.52 3.00
C LEU A 178 20.25 0.35 4.40
N ALA A 179 20.69 1.11 5.38
CA ALA A 179 20.12 1.06 6.73
C ALA A 179 18.64 1.51 6.74
N SER A 180 18.28 2.55 5.98
CA SER A 180 16.89 3.02 5.84
C SER A 180 16.03 1.98 5.14
N LEU A 181 16.55 1.31 4.12
CA LEU A 181 15.87 0.21 3.43
C LEU A 181 15.57 -0.93 4.40
N LEU A 182 16.57 -1.38 5.17
CA LEU A 182 16.42 -2.45 6.15
C LEU A 182 15.46 -2.04 7.27
N CYS A 183 15.61 -0.83 7.83
CA CYS A 183 14.76 -0.33 8.89
C CYS A 183 13.30 -0.23 8.44
N LEU A 184 13.06 0.22 7.21
CA LEU A 184 11.72 0.30 6.64
C LEU A 184 11.06 -1.09 6.52
N HIS A 185 11.80 -2.13 6.18
CA HIS A 185 11.28 -3.51 6.21
C HIS A 185 11.04 -4.00 7.64
N LEU A 186 11.97 -3.71 8.56
CA LEU A 186 11.88 -4.15 9.96
C LEU A 186 10.65 -3.57 10.66
N VAL A 187 10.36 -2.28 10.50
CA VAL A 187 9.18 -1.66 11.16
C VAL A 187 7.86 -2.23 10.68
N HIS A 188 7.84 -2.83 9.48
CA HIS A 188 6.65 -3.47 8.93
C HIS A 188 6.58 -4.98 9.21
N ILE A 189 7.54 -5.59 9.90
CA ILE A 189 7.43 -7.00 10.34
C ILE A 189 6.13 -7.27 11.12
N PRO A 190 5.71 -6.41 12.08
CA PRO A 190 4.46 -6.61 12.80
C PRO A 190 3.20 -6.49 11.94
N TYR A 191 3.30 -6.03 10.68
CA TYR A 191 2.17 -6.05 9.76
C TYR A 191 1.97 -7.46 9.22
N TRP A 192 0.90 -8.08 9.70
CA TRP A 192 0.42 -9.41 9.32
C TRP A 192 -0.26 -9.49 7.96
N TYR A 193 -0.30 -8.40 7.20
CA TYR A 193 -0.79 -8.36 5.83
C TYR A 193 0.29 -7.79 4.92
N ASP A 194 0.54 -8.44 3.79
CA ASP A 194 1.48 -7.99 2.77
C ASP A 194 0.89 -6.88 1.86
N GLY A 195 -0.44 -6.73 1.85
CA GLY A 195 -1.16 -5.64 1.20
C GLY A 195 -1.51 -5.92 -0.26
N ILE A 196 -2.15 -4.96 -0.94
CA ILE A 196 -2.54 -5.10 -2.36
C ILE A 196 -1.28 -5.32 -3.22
N LEU A 197 -1.32 -6.34 -4.08
CA LEU A 197 -0.19 -6.81 -4.91
C LEU A 197 1.09 -7.16 -4.10
N HIS A 198 0.94 -7.45 -2.80
CA HIS A 198 2.03 -7.68 -1.85
C HIS A 198 3.00 -6.48 -1.70
N TRP A 199 2.65 -5.30 -2.22
CA TRP A 199 3.55 -4.14 -2.37
C TRP A 199 3.10 -2.90 -1.57
N HIS A 200 1.83 -2.86 -1.14
CA HIS A 200 1.17 -1.67 -0.58
C HIS A 200 1.88 -1.01 0.64
N TYR A 201 2.67 -1.76 1.41
CA TYR A 201 3.36 -1.28 2.61
C TYR A 201 4.86 -1.03 2.44
N VAL A 202 5.42 -1.35 1.28
CA VAL A 202 6.87 -1.32 1.02
C VAL A 202 7.19 -0.60 -0.30
N PHE A 203 6.18 0.00 -0.94
CA PHE A 203 6.32 0.88 -2.11
C PHE A 203 7.40 1.95 -1.88
N GLU A 204 7.48 2.49 -0.67
CA GLU A 204 8.43 3.53 -0.28
C GLU A 204 9.90 3.05 -0.27
N THR A 205 10.15 1.74 -0.41
CA THR A 205 11.50 1.21 -0.62
C THR A 205 11.99 1.33 -2.05
N ALA A 206 11.10 1.46 -3.04
CA ALA A 206 11.49 1.51 -4.45
C ALA A 206 12.49 2.64 -4.75
N PRO A 207 12.31 3.89 -4.26
CA PRO A 207 13.32 4.94 -4.45
C PRO A 207 14.69 4.59 -3.83
N LEU A 208 14.71 3.95 -2.66
CA LEU A 208 15.95 3.52 -2.01
C LEU A 208 16.67 2.43 -2.82
N LEU A 209 15.91 1.44 -3.30
CA LEU A 209 16.40 0.38 -4.16
C LEU A 209 16.95 0.93 -5.48
N LEU A 210 16.27 1.89 -6.10
CA LEU A 210 16.73 2.56 -7.32
C LEU A 210 18.05 3.31 -7.11
N MET A 211 18.19 4.04 -5.99
CA MET A 211 19.44 4.74 -5.67
C MET A 211 20.60 3.77 -5.43
N LEU A 212 20.35 2.65 -4.73
CA LEU A 212 21.36 1.59 -4.55
C LEU A 212 21.70 0.91 -5.88
N ALA A 213 20.71 0.62 -6.72
CA ALA A 213 20.91 0.04 -8.03
C ALA A 213 21.71 0.98 -8.96
N ALA A 214 21.48 2.30 -8.89
CA ALA A 214 22.25 3.28 -9.63
C ALA A 214 23.73 3.30 -9.20
N ALA A 215 24.01 3.20 -7.89
CA ALA A 215 25.37 3.04 -7.38
C ALA A 215 26.01 1.73 -7.86
N GLY A 216 25.25 0.64 -7.87
CA GLY A 216 25.68 -0.64 -8.44
C GLY A 216 25.99 -0.56 -9.92
N LEU A 217 25.16 0.12 -10.69
CA LEU A 217 25.36 0.33 -12.13
C LEU A 217 26.62 1.15 -12.39
N GLN A 218 26.92 2.13 -11.53
CA GLN A 218 28.18 2.86 -11.58
C GLN A 218 29.39 1.92 -11.37
N SER A 219 29.34 1.02 -10.38
CA SER A 219 30.38 0.01 -10.18
C SER A 219 30.54 -0.89 -11.41
N VAL A 220 29.44 -1.43 -11.93
CA VAL A 220 29.43 -2.28 -13.13
C VAL A 220 30.05 -1.54 -14.31
N ARG A 221 29.69 -0.26 -14.52
CA ARG A 221 30.27 0.55 -15.59
C ARG A 221 31.78 0.72 -15.43
N GLN A 222 32.26 1.01 -14.22
CA GLN A 222 33.69 1.18 -13.95
C GLN A 222 34.49 -0.10 -14.21
N ILE A 223 33.93 -1.25 -13.83
CA ILE A 223 34.51 -2.58 -14.11
C ILE A 223 34.53 -2.86 -15.62
N LEU A 224 33.45 -2.55 -16.33
CA LEU A 224 33.40 -2.73 -17.78
C LEU A 224 34.36 -1.78 -18.51
N GLU A 225 34.49 -0.53 -18.06
CA GLU A 225 35.41 0.47 -18.64
C GLU A 225 36.89 0.10 -18.43
N SER A 226 37.23 -0.75 -17.45
CA SER A 226 38.59 -1.27 -17.30
C SER A 226 38.88 -2.46 -18.22
N ALA A 227 37.85 -3.19 -18.66
CA ALA A 227 37.97 -4.36 -19.53
C ALA A 227 37.69 -4.08 -21.01
N CYS A 228 36.91 -3.05 -21.34
CA CYS A 228 36.49 -2.73 -22.69
C CYS A 228 36.38 -1.22 -22.95
N SER A 229 36.09 -0.84 -24.20
CA SER A 229 35.94 0.56 -24.56
C SER A 229 34.79 1.23 -23.79
N ARG A 230 34.91 2.54 -23.52
CA ARG A 230 33.84 3.33 -22.87
C ARG A 230 32.50 3.23 -23.60
N ARG A 231 32.50 3.12 -24.93
CA ARG A 231 31.27 2.95 -25.72
C ARG A 231 30.63 1.59 -25.44
N SER A 232 31.43 0.52 -25.49
CA SER A 232 30.97 -0.84 -25.20
C SER A 232 30.42 -0.97 -23.78
N ALA A 233 31.11 -0.43 -22.78
CA ALA A 233 30.65 -0.42 -21.38
C ALA A 233 29.30 0.28 -21.23
N ARG A 234 29.12 1.45 -21.85
CA ARG A 234 27.84 2.17 -21.85
C ARG A 234 26.72 1.38 -22.53
N THR A 235 27.01 0.77 -23.68
CA THR A 235 26.04 -0.08 -24.39
C THR A 235 25.60 -1.25 -23.52
N TRP A 236 26.54 -1.95 -22.87
CA TRP A 236 26.21 -3.05 -21.95
C TRP A 236 25.39 -2.61 -20.75
N CYS A 237 25.74 -1.47 -20.12
CA CYS A 237 24.93 -0.92 -19.03
C CYS A 237 23.52 -0.54 -19.49
N LEU A 238 23.36 0.03 -20.68
CA LEU A 238 22.05 0.37 -21.24
C LEU A 238 21.24 -0.89 -21.55
N LEU A 239 21.86 -1.89 -22.18
CA LEU A 239 21.22 -3.18 -22.46
C LEU A 239 20.77 -3.89 -21.19
N LEU A 240 21.58 -3.83 -20.12
CA LEU A 240 21.19 -4.35 -18.81
C LEU A 240 19.93 -3.66 -18.26
N LEU A 241 19.87 -2.33 -18.34
CA LEU A 241 18.69 -1.57 -17.92
C LEU A 241 17.47 -1.90 -18.77
N VAL A 242 17.59 -1.96 -20.09
CA VAL A 242 16.49 -2.34 -20.97
C VAL A 242 16.01 -3.75 -20.65
N ALA A 243 16.92 -4.72 -20.54
CA ALA A 243 16.61 -6.09 -20.19
C ALA A 243 15.91 -6.20 -18.82
N SER A 244 16.28 -5.37 -17.85
CA SER A 244 15.61 -5.35 -16.53
C SER A 244 14.15 -4.92 -16.58
N LEU A 245 13.80 -4.09 -17.55
CA LEU A 245 12.44 -3.55 -17.69
C LEU A 245 11.53 -4.49 -18.49
N LEU A 246 12.07 -5.37 -19.34
CA LEU A 246 11.25 -6.23 -20.21
C LEU A 246 10.21 -7.07 -19.43
N PRO A 247 10.54 -7.74 -18.31
CA PRO A 247 9.54 -8.53 -17.57
C PRO A 247 8.41 -7.70 -16.94
N ALA A 248 8.62 -6.39 -16.77
CA ALA A 248 7.58 -5.50 -16.25
C ALA A 248 6.55 -5.13 -17.32
N TRP A 249 6.97 -5.06 -18.59
CA TRP A 249 6.19 -4.50 -19.71
C TRP A 249 5.74 -5.54 -20.74
N ILE A 250 6.42 -6.66 -20.86
CA ILE A 250 6.19 -7.65 -21.92
C ILE A 250 5.77 -8.98 -21.30
N ASP A 251 4.66 -9.52 -21.78
CA ASP A 251 4.22 -10.87 -21.46
C ASP A 251 5.12 -11.87 -22.21
N ALA A 252 5.65 -12.87 -21.50
CA ALA A 252 6.43 -13.94 -22.12
C ALA A 252 6.11 -15.27 -21.42
N GLU A 253 5.09 -15.95 -21.91
CA GLU A 253 4.48 -17.15 -21.32
C GLU A 253 5.53 -18.21 -20.90
N PHE A 254 6.54 -18.45 -21.74
CA PHE A 254 7.58 -19.45 -21.48
C PHE A 254 8.78 -18.95 -20.66
N LEU A 255 8.93 -17.65 -20.45
CA LEU A 255 10.10 -17.08 -19.75
C LEU A 255 9.74 -16.57 -18.35
N TRP A 256 8.70 -15.74 -18.26
CA TRP A 256 8.32 -15.07 -17.01
C TRP A 256 6.80 -14.87 -16.85
N GLY A 257 5.98 -15.44 -17.75
CA GLY A 257 4.53 -15.34 -17.70
C GLY A 257 4.01 -13.95 -18.08
N PRO A 258 2.82 -13.55 -17.57
CA PRO A 258 2.26 -12.23 -17.84
C PRO A 258 3.14 -11.14 -17.24
N SER A 259 3.19 -9.99 -17.92
CA SER A 259 3.91 -8.81 -17.46
C SER A 259 3.30 -8.29 -16.17
N ARG A 260 4.12 -7.58 -15.41
CA ARG A 260 3.69 -6.97 -14.14
C ARG A 260 2.63 -5.91 -14.36
N ILE A 261 2.69 -5.18 -15.47
CA ILE A 261 1.66 -4.20 -15.81
C ILE A 261 0.36 -4.91 -16.18
N SER A 262 0.38 -5.97 -16.98
CA SER A 262 -0.82 -6.77 -17.28
C SER A 262 -1.47 -7.31 -16.00
N LEU A 263 -0.66 -7.83 -15.06
CA LEU A 263 -1.15 -8.29 -13.75
C LEU A 263 -1.77 -7.15 -12.93
N ALA A 264 -1.07 -6.02 -12.81
CA ALA A 264 -1.57 -4.87 -12.06
C ALA A 264 -2.87 -4.31 -12.65
N VAL A 265 -2.95 -4.21 -13.98
CA VAL A 265 -4.17 -3.77 -14.69
C VAL A 265 -5.28 -4.78 -14.48
N SER A 266 -5.02 -6.08 -14.60
CA SER A 266 -6.01 -7.13 -14.38
C SER A 266 -6.60 -7.05 -12.97
N GLU A 267 -5.75 -7.01 -11.94
CA GLU A 267 -6.14 -6.91 -10.53
C GLU A 267 -6.93 -5.62 -10.23
N GLN A 268 -6.47 -4.46 -10.72
CA GLN A 268 -7.17 -3.19 -10.50
C GLN A 268 -8.49 -3.09 -11.28
N THR A 269 -8.57 -3.75 -12.44
CA THR A 269 -9.76 -3.72 -13.27
C THR A 269 -10.74 -4.82 -12.87
N TYR A 270 -10.32 -5.85 -12.13
CA TYR A 270 -11.14 -7.00 -11.73
C TYR A 270 -12.49 -6.57 -11.15
N SER A 271 -12.48 -5.72 -10.12
CA SER A 271 -13.72 -5.22 -9.50
C SER A 271 -14.52 -4.33 -10.46
N LYS A 272 -13.85 -3.47 -11.23
CA LYS A 272 -14.50 -2.53 -12.17
C LYS A 272 -15.19 -3.26 -13.32
N VAL A 273 -14.56 -4.28 -13.90
CA VAL A 273 -15.13 -5.09 -14.98
C VAL A 273 -16.38 -5.81 -14.48
N ARG A 274 -16.32 -6.44 -13.29
CA ARG A 274 -17.48 -7.14 -12.73
C ARG A 274 -18.63 -6.20 -12.40
N ILE A 275 -18.34 -5.03 -11.80
CA ILE A 275 -19.36 -4.01 -11.54
C ILE A 275 -19.95 -3.47 -12.85
N ALA A 276 -19.12 -3.19 -13.86
CA ALA A 276 -19.58 -2.70 -15.16
C ALA A 276 -20.45 -3.75 -15.88
N ALA A 277 -20.04 -5.03 -15.88
CA ALA A 277 -20.82 -6.12 -16.43
C ALA A 277 -22.16 -6.29 -15.71
N PHE A 278 -22.18 -6.18 -14.37
CA PHE A 278 -23.40 -6.18 -13.58
C PHE A 278 -24.30 -5.00 -13.95
N GLN A 279 -23.75 -3.79 -14.07
CA GLN A 279 -24.50 -2.59 -14.45
C GLN A 279 -25.09 -2.70 -15.86
N GLU A 280 -24.34 -3.24 -16.82
CA GLU A 280 -24.82 -3.49 -18.18
C GLU A 280 -25.96 -4.52 -18.19
N MET A 281 -25.81 -5.61 -17.45
CA MET A 281 -26.88 -6.60 -17.26
C MET A 281 -28.11 -5.95 -16.63
N ALA A 282 -27.94 -5.17 -15.56
CA ALA A 282 -29.03 -4.49 -14.86
C ALA A 282 -29.77 -3.54 -15.80
N ALA A 283 -29.05 -2.78 -16.62
CA ALA A 283 -29.62 -1.89 -17.64
C ALA A 283 -30.42 -2.67 -18.70
N LYS A 284 -29.91 -3.82 -19.18
CA LYS A 284 -30.62 -4.69 -20.13
C LYS A 284 -31.93 -5.24 -19.56
N VAL A 285 -31.96 -5.60 -18.28
CA VAL A 285 -33.19 -6.06 -17.60
C VAL A 285 -34.15 -4.88 -17.43
N ALA A 286 -33.67 -3.74 -16.96
CA ALA A 286 -34.47 -2.54 -16.73
C ALA A 286 -35.07 -1.94 -18.02
N ALA A 287 -34.44 -2.18 -19.18
CA ALA A 287 -35.00 -1.81 -20.49
C ALA A 287 -36.36 -2.48 -20.76
N ARG A 288 -36.67 -3.59 -20.07
CA ARG A 288 -37.97 -4.26 -20.15
C ARG A 288 -39.03 -3.62 -19.26
N GLY A 289 -38.65 -2.71 -18.36
CA GLY A 289 -39.51 -1.99 -17.41
C GLY A 289 -38.89 -1.90 -16.01
N PRO A 290 -39.45 -1.08 -15.11
CA PRO A 290 -38.93 -0.91 -13.74
C PRO A 290 -38.82 -2.24 -12.99
N CYS A 291 -37.67 -2.47 -12.36
CA CYS A 291 -37.39 -3.72 -11.69
C CYS A 291 -36.61 -3.55 -10.37
N ILE A 292 -36.62 -4.63 -9.58
CA ILE A 292 -35.73 -4.85 -8.46
C ILE A 292 -34.90 -6.10 -8.75
N LEU A 293 -33.58 -5.94 -8.69
CA LEU A 293 -32.58 -6.99 -8.82
C LEU A 293 -32.10 -7.37 -7.44
N MET A 294 -32.51 -8.53 -6.97
CA MET A 294 -32.11 -9.09 -5.69
C MET A 294 -30.85 -9.94 -5.90
N VAL A 295 -29.78 -9.60 -5.20
CA VAL A 295 -28.49 -10.28 -5.32
C VAL A 295 -28.27 -11.13 -4.09
N ASP A 296 -27.95 -12.40 -4.28
CA ASP A 296 -27.47 -13.24 -3.19
C ASP A 296 -25.95 -13.06 -3.05
N GLU A 297 -25.54 -12.36 -1.99
CA GLU A 297 -24.13 -12.11 -1.68
C GLU A 297 -23.53 -13.16 -0.71
N THR A 298 -24.33 -14.15 -0.26
CA THR A 298 -23.98 -15.04 0.87
C THR A 298 -22.71 -15.87 0.63
N ASP A 299 -22.56 -16.40 -0.60
CA ASP A 299 -21.39 -17.16 -1.04
C ASP A 299 -20.52 -16.39 -2.06
N SER A 300 -20.73 -15.07 -2.16
CA SER A 300 -19.98 -14.20 -3.05
C SER A 300 -18.74 -13.59 -2.38
N ASP A 301 -17.91 -12.91 -3.17
CA ASP A 301 -16.79 -12.13 -2.61
C ASP A 301 -17.33 -11.01 -1.72
N GLN A 302 -17.11 -11.13 -0.41
CA GLN A 302 -17.58 -10.18 0.59
C GLN A 302 -17.01 -8.76 0.42
N GLN A 303 -15.94 -8.59 -0.36
CA GLN A 303 -15.34 -7.29 -0.64
C GLN A 303 -16.04 -6.55 -1.79
N LEU A 304 -16.90 -7.24 -2.55
CA LEU A 304 -17.54 -6.68 -3.74
C LEU A 304 -19.06 -6.70 -3.56
N SER A 305 -19.62 -5.54 -3.23
CA SER A 305 -21.08 -5.36 -3.19
C SER A 305 -21.58 -4.69 -4.44
N TYR A 306 -22.61 -5.28 -5.05
CA TYR A 306 -23.27 -4.75 -6.23
C TYR A 306 -24.42 -3.78 -5.90
N ILE A 307 -24.67 -3.55 -4.61
CA ILE A 307 -25.83 -2.81 -4.12
C ILE A 307 -25.53 -1.31 -4.13
N ILE A 308 -25.78 -0.68 -5.27
CA ILE A 308 -25.58 0.74 -5.46
C ILE A 308 -26.88 1.32 -6.03
N ASN A 309 -27.58 2.13 -5.25
CA ASN A 309 -28.81 2.80 -5.66
C ASN A 309 -28.63 4.32 -5.59
N ALA A 310 -29.36 5.03 -6.45
CA ALA A 310 -29.54 6.47 -6.30
C ALA A 310 -30.31 6.77 -4.99
N PRO A 311 -30.00 7.86 -4.26
CA PRO A 311 -30.62 8.17 -2.97
C PRO A 311 -32.15 8.32 -3.01
N ASN A 312 -32.72 8.65 -4.17
CA ASN A 312 -34.16 8.82 -4.37
C ASN A 312 -34.91 7.51 -4.65
N TYR A 313 -34.21 6.39 -4.88
CA TYR A 313 -34.82 5.09 -5.25
C TYR A 313 -35.73 5.10 -6.50
N GLU A 314 -35.54 6.08 -7.39
CA GLU A 314 -36.34 6.21 -8.61
C GLU A 314 -35.70 5.52 -9.82
N ALA A 315 -34.46 5.02 -9.69
CA ALA A 315 -33.73 4.39 -10.79
C ALA A 315 -34.51 3.23 -11.44
N PRO A 316 -34.41 3.01 -12.76
CA PRO A 316 -35.13 1.95 -13.46
C PRO A 316 -34.87 0.55 -12.91
N ALA A 317 -33.63 0.25 -12.50
CA ALA A 317 -33.28 -0.90 -11.68
C ALA A 317 -32.95 -0.44 -10.26
N LEU A 318 -33.57 -1.05 -9.26
CA LEU A 318 -33.11 -1.00 -7.88
C LEU A 318 -32.41 -2.31 -7.53
N ILE A 319 -31.33 -2.24 -6.78
CA ILE A 319 -30.53 -3.40 -6.42
C ILE A 319 -30.59 -3.58 -4.91
N CYS A 320 -30.84 -4.79 -4.42
CA CYS A 320 -30.83 -5.06 -2.98
C CYS A 320 -30.32 -6.46 -2.69
N ARG A 321 -30.08 -6.77 -1.42
CA ARG A 321 -29.82 -8.15 -0.99
C ARG A 321 -31.07 -9.00 -1.18
N LEU A 322 -30.87 -10.26 -1.56
CA LEU A 322 -31.91 -11.26 -1.54
C LEU A 322 -32.43 -11.45 -0.09
N PRO A 323 -33.73 -11.21 0.16
CA PRO A 323 -34.31 -11.47 1.47
C PRO A 323 -34.18 -12.95 1.84
N GLN A 324 -33.73 -13.22 3.06
CA GLN A 324 -33.53 -14.59 3.56
C GLN A 324 -34.84 -15.27 4.00
N THR A 325 -35.95 -14.52 4.03
CA THR A 325 -37.25 -15.01 4.47
C THR A 325 -38.34 -14.70 3.44
N PRO A 326 -39.36 -15.59 3.29
CA PRO A 326 -40.52 -15.32 2.44
C PRO A 326 -41.26 -14.04 2.82
N ASP A 327 -41.31 -13.70 4.12
CA ASP A 327 -41.92 -12.45 4.60
C ASP A 327 -41.18 -11.21 4.11
N GLY A 328 -39.84 -11.24 4.11
CA GLY A 328 -39.04 -10.13 3.58
C GLY A 328 -39.27 -9.92 2.09
N LEU A 329 -39.43 -11.01 1.33
CA LEU A 329 -39.78 -10.92 -0.10
C LEU A 329 -41.18 -10.32 -0.30
N ARG A 330 -42.18 -10.71 0.51
CA ARG A 330 -43.53 -10.13 0.47
C ARG A 330 -43.54 -8.64 0.80
N GLN A 331 -42.80 -8.23 1.84
CA GLN A 331 -42.66 -6.82 2.22
C GLN A 331 -42.00 -5.99 1.12
N LEU A 332 -40.97 -6.54 0.47
CA LEU A 332 -40.30 -5.88 -0.65
C LEU A 332 -41.26 -5.72 -1.85
N ALA A 333 -42.01 -6.77 -2.20
CA ALA A 333 -43.02 -6.72 -3.24
C ALA A 333 -44.10 -5.67 -2.95
N SER A 334 -44.57 -5.59 -1.69
CA SER A 334 -45.59 -4.61 -1.29
C SER A 334 -45.07 -3.17 -1.26
N ALA A 335 -43.79 -2.97 -0.91
CA ALA A 335 -43.18 -1.65 -0.88
C ALA A 335 -42.94 -1.08 -2.28
N PHE A 336 -42.76 -1.94 -3.28
CA PHE A 336 -42.49 -1.55 -4.67
C PHE A 336 -43.42 -2.27 -5.66
N PRO A 337 -44.75 -2.03 -5.59
CA PRO A 337 -45.74 -2.77 -6.36
C PRO A 337 -45.59 -2.60 -7.88
N ASN A 338 -44.99 -1.50 -8.31
CA ASN A 338 -44.80 -1.17 -9.73
C ASN A 338 -43.53 -1.76 -10.35
N ARG A 339 -42.79 -2.60 -9.61
CA ARG A 339 -41.49 -3.12 -10.06
C ARG A 339 -41.51 -4.64 -10.14
N ARG A 340 -40.97 -5.18 -11.24
CA ARG A 340 -40.75 -6.62 -11.39
C ARG A 340 -39.58 -7.08 -10.53
N LEU A 341 -39.75 -8.24 -9.90
CA LEU A 341 -38.73 -8.82 -9.04
C LEU A 341 -37.92 -9.87 -9.78
N TYR A 342 -36.60 -9.77 -9.67
CA TYR A 342 -35.65 -10.73 -10.23
C TYR A 342 -34.59 -11.10 -9.20
N VAL A 343 -34.10 -12.34 -9.26
CA VAL A 343 -32.90 -12.78 -8.55
C VAL A 343 -31.74 -12.79 -9.53
N VAL A 344 -30.59 -12.28 -9.09
CA VAL A 344 -29.33 -12.33 -9.81
C VAL A 344 -28.41 -13.32 -9.11
N GLU A 345 -28.02 -14.36 -9.83
CA GLU A 345 -27.06 -15.36 -9.35
C GLU A 345 -25.64 -14.95 -9.73
N LEU A 346 -24.76 -14.92 -8.73
CA LEU A 346 -23.34 -14.62 -8.89
C LEU A 346 -22.52 -15.93 -8.94
N PRO A 347 -21.36 -15.96 -9.64
CA PRO A 347 -20.73 -14.86 -10.38
C PRO A 347 -21.23 -14.70 -11.83
N ASP A 348 -22.05 -15.61 -12.34
CA ASP A 348 -22.40 -15.73 -13.76
C ASP A 348 -23.39 -14.67 -14.27
N LEU A 349 -23.90 -13.81 -13.39
CA LEU A 349 -24.88 -12.76 -13.69
C LEU A 349 -26.16 -13.31 -14.35
N GLN A 350 -26.56 -14.53 -13.98
CA GLN A 350 -27.83 -15.10 -14.45
C GLN A 350 -29.00 -14.42 -13.75
N VAL A 351 -30.02 -14.04 -14.52
CA VAL A 351 -31.20 -13.34 -14.02
C VAL A 351 -32.40 -14.24 -14.10
N ARG A 352 -33.04 -14.50 -12.97
CA ARG A 352 -34.26 -15.33 -12.88
C ARG A 352 -35.42 -14.49 -12.38
N PRO A 353 -36.59 -14.49 -13.06
CA PRO A 353 -37.77 -13.81 -12.54
C PRO A 353 -38.26 -14.51 -11.28
N VAL A 354 -38.66 -13.74 -10.28
CA VAL A 354 -39.34 -14.30 -9.11
C VAL A 354 -40.81 -14.46 -9.46
N GLN A 355 -41.27 -15.71 -9.43
CA GLN A 355 -42.70 -15.98 -9.43
C GLN A 355 -43.24 -15.52 -8.09
N THR A 356 -43.93 -14.37 -8.10
CA THR A 356 -44.68 -13.88 -6.95
C THR A 356 -45.90 -14.80 -6.81
N PRO A 357 -46.17 -15.36 -5.61
CA PRO A 357 -47.39 -16.14 -5.37
C PRO A 357 -48.64 -15.28 -5.48
#